data_AF-A0A6B1H8D5-F1
#
_entry.id   AF-A0A6B1H8D5-F1
#
_cell.length_a   1.000
_cell.length_b   1.000
_cell.length_c   1.000
_cell.angle_alpha   90.00
_cell.angle_beta   90.00
_cell.angle_gamma   90.00
#
_symmetry.space_group_name_H-M   'P 1'
#
loop_
_entity.id
_entity.type
_entity.pdbx_description
1 polymer ?
#
loop_
_entity_poly.entity_id
_entity_poly.type
_entity_poly.pdbx_seq_one_letter_code
_entity_poly.pdbx_strand_id
1 'polypeptide(L)'
;MSTHKAHSNVLRWGLVGGLLVAVALADWNADGVVPHLVLGSATLNLTSAPDGAKVLLDGDAVGHTPLRTQRVLPGSIVVRMEHRFHDALARRIEAGRGTAVDIHMEFPPSKGSLEIVTNPRGANIAVDGRNLDQVTPMLLAPHPTGSFEVTTWIHGRERKTETVDVLPRQNTEVSFELERVPMGEVHVSRFPRALDLTIDGTPYAPGMTLPIGPYRLHARRSGYVPLDRTVELKRGRNDHSINLKRLTGSLVLAVKPEHATIEVDYPDADGWRTKPYDAGIAIPTGPVVVRAVARGFRPYEARLRMGPSTLEHAIRLEKYDVEPGRRFRDKLASGGEGPLVVVVGTGSFRMGSESGSADERPVRTVRIDTPFAIGVFEATRDDYERYRKVRGVPVAVSTALRPEDTGSPEPLGRLPMSRLGWEGAVAYADWLSSETGHRYRLPSEAEWEYVARAGSAGRHYFGTDAGVVCAHANVADATYAERYRKPGVAECSDGAERWAPVGSYSANAFGVHDILGNVEEWVADCWHDDYTGAPADQRARSGRCTARVLRGGAWDSTPDEATASYRTFSNRGSGTRGVRVVRDL
;
A
#
# COMPACT_ATOMS: atom_id res chain seq x y z
N MET A 1 33.52 -52.79 -60.11
CA MET A 1 33.27 -53.30 -61.48
C MET A 1 33.29 -54.83 -61.38
N SER A 2 32.38 -55.63 -61.93
CA SER A 2 31.15 -55.28 -62.66
C SER A 2 30.11 -56.42 -62.63
N THR A 3 28.84 -56.07 -62.37
CA THR A 3 27.60 -56.47 -63.07
C THR A 3 27.36 -57.91 -63.59
N HIS A 4 26.22 -58.51 -63.17
CA HIS A 4 25.11 -59.14 -63.95
C HIS A 4 24.43 -60.27 -63.14
N LYS A 5 23.12 -60.25 -62.84
CA LYS A 5 21.86 -60.36 -63.62
C LYS A 5 21.26 -61.79 -63.59
N ALA A 6 20.01 -61.83 -63.13
CA ALA A 6 19.08 -62.95 -62.97
C ALA A 6 18.85 -63.87 -64.18
N HIS A 7 18.45 -65.14 -63.95
CA HIS A 7 17.03 -65.58 -63.96
C HIS A 7 16.85 -67.07 -63.58
N SER A 8 15.58 -67.46 -63.39
CA SER A 8 15.05 -68.76 -62.95
C SER A 8 15.03 -69.87 -64.01
N ASN A 9 15.18 -71.15 -63.62
CA ASN A 9 14.11 -72.19 -63.72
C ASN A 9 14.53 -73.65 -63.41
N VAL A 10 13.64 -74.37 -62.71
CA VAL A 10 13.14 -75.76 -62.95
C VAL A 10 14.12 -76.96 -63.07
N LEU A 11 13.95 -78.02 -62.26
CA LEU A 11 13.52 -79.37 -62.71
C LEU A 11 13.25 -80.40 -61.56
N ARG A 12 12.14 -81.18 -61.72
CA ARG A 12 11.74 -82.57 -61.31
C ARG A 12 12.38 -83.26 -60.07
N TRP A 13 11.77 -84.24 -59.37
CA TRP A 13 10.84 -85.37 -59.70
C TRP A 13 9.78 -85.57 -58.57
N GLY A 14 8.75 -86.46 -58.61
CA GLY A 14 8.15 -87.25 -59.70
C GLY A 14 7.57 -88.63 -59.29
N LEU A 15 6.23 -88.81 -59.32
CA LEU A 15 5.43 -90.09 -59.20
C LEU A 15 5.42 -90.78 -57.80
N VAL A 16 4.41 -91.53 -57.30
CA VAL A 16 3.12 -92.14 -57.76
C VAL A 16 2.05 -91.90 -56.64
N GLY A 17 0.72 -91.91 -56.78
CA GLY A 17 -0.18 -92.11 -57.93
C GLY A 17 -1.28 -93.19 -57.76
N GLY A 18 -2.08 -93.19 -56.67
CA GLY A 18 -3.05 -94.26 -56.32
C GLY A 18 -4.53 -93.97 -56.67
N LEU A 19 -5.17 -94.91 -57.36
CA LEU A 19 -6.55 -94.83 -57.88
C LEU A 19 -7.56 -95.51 -56.93
N LEU A 20 -8.76 -94.96 -56.76
CA LEU A 20 -9.88 -95.63 -56.07
C LEU A 20 -11.05 -95.80 -57.06
N VAL A 21 -11.46 -97.06 -57.26
CA VAL A 21 -12.44 -97.47 -58.26
C VAL A 21 -13.85 -97.39 -57.68
N ALA A 22 -14.74 -96.66 -58.33
CA ALA A 22 -16.19 -96.77 -58.11
C ALA A 22 -16.78 -97.70 -59.18
N VAL A 23 -17.13 -98.92 -58.80
CA VAL A 23 -17.86 -99.86 -59.68
C VAL A 23 -19.33 -99.46 -59.68
N ALA A 24 -19.85 -99.10 -60.85
CA ALA A 24 -21.28 -99.04 -61.08
C ALA A 24 -21.80 -100.44 -61.41
N LEU A 25 -22.74 -100.93 -60.60
CA LEU A 25 -23.63 -102.01 -60.97
C LEU A 25 -25.06 -101.45 -60.97
N ALA A 26 -25.73 -101.59 -62.11
CA ALA A 26 -27.14 -101.32 -62.24
C ALA A 26 -27.90 -102.64 -62.03
N ASP A 27 -29.05 -102.58 -61.36
CA ASP A 27 -30.06 -103.63 -61.40
C ASP A 27 -31.45 -102.99 -61.45
N TRP A 28 -32.39 -103.66 -62.12
CA TRP A 28 -33.70 -103.12 -62.49
C TRP A 28 -34.83 -104.00 -61.92
N ASN A 29 -35.85 -103.35 -61.33
CA ASN A 29 -37.09 -103.93 -60.74
C ASN A 29 -36.86 -104.68 -59.41
N ALA A 30 -37.61 -104.46 -58.32
CA ALA A 30 -39.04 -104.15 -58.21
C ALA A 30 -39.39 -103.47 -56.87
N ASP A 31 -40.65 -103.02 -56.76
CA ASP A 31 -41.34 -102.36 -55.65
C ASP A 31 -40.73 -102.46 -54.22
N GLY A 32 -40.40 -101.31 -53.63
CA GLY A 32 -40.05 -101.22 -52.21
C GLY A 32 -39.49 -99.86 -51.78
N VAL A 33 -40.29 -99.08 -51.05
CA VAL A 33 -39.98 -97.74 -50.52
C VAL A 33 -38.55 -97.62 -49.94
N VAL A 34 -37.70 -96.81 -50.58
CA VAL A 34 -36.43 -96.37 -49.97
C VAL A 34 -36.74 -95.19 -49.05
N PRO A 35 -36.49 -95.27 -47.73
CA PRO A 35 -36.70 -94.13 -46.84
C PRO A 35 -35.68 -93.03 -47.18
N HIS A 36 -36.16 -91.79 -47.35
CA HIS A 36 -35.29 -90.64 -47.55
C HIS A 36 -34.27 -90.53 -46.40
N LEU A 37 -32.98 -90.70 -46.72
CA LEU A 37 -31.90 -90.47 -45.76
C LEU A 37 -31.70 -88.96 -45.56
N VAL A 38 -32.65 -88.32 -44.85
CA VAL A 38 -32.56 -86.91 -44.50
C VAL A 38 -31.37 -86.73 -43.55
N LEU A 39 -30.24 -86.25 -44.09
CA LEU A 39 -29.12 -85.73 -43.33
C LEU A 39 -29.55 -84.44 -42.61
N GLY A 40 -30.35 -84.58 -41.55
CA GLY A 40 -30.77 -83.44 -40.75
C GLY A 40 -29.56 -82.79 -40.10
N SER A 41 -29.33 -81.52 -40.40
CA SER A 41 -28.33 -80.67 -39.75
C SER A 41 -28.82 -80.21 -38.38
N ALA A 42 -27.88 -79.89 -37.49
CA ALA A 42 -28.16 -79.03 -36.35
C ALA A 42 -27.90 -77.56 -36.73
N THR A 43 -28.49 -76.62 -36.00
CA THR A 43 -28.31 -75.18 -36.23
C THR A 43 -27.80 -74.52 -34.95
N LEU A 44 -26.68 -73.81 -35.03
CA LEU A 44 -26.08 -73.08 -33.91
C LEU A 44 -26.38 -71.58 -34.03
N ASN A 45 -26.72 -70.95 -32.91
CA ASN A 45 -26.64 -69.50 -32.74
C ASN A 45 -25.60 -69.20 -31.67
N LEU A 46 -24.58 -68.42 -32.02
CA LEU A 46 -23.39 -68.21 -31.22
C LEU A 46 -23.26 -66.73 -30.89
N THR A 47 -23.20 -66.40 -29.61
CA THR A 47 -23.11 -65.03 -29.08
C THR A 47 -22.04 -64.95 -28.01
N SER A 48 -21.47 -63.77 -27.77
CA SER A 48 -20.52 -63.58 -26.68
C SER A 48 -20.68 -62.22 -26.02
N ALA A 49 -20.17 -62.10 -24.79
CA ALA A 49 -20.00 -60.82 -24.13
C ALA A 49 -18.50 -60.61 -23.85
N PRO A 50 -17.84 -59.60 -24.47
CA PRO A 50 -18.32 -58.74 -25.56
C PRO A 50 -18.57 -59.52 -26.87
N ASP A 51 -19.38 -58.94 -27.77
CA ASP A 51 -19.58 -59.44 -29.14
C ASP A 51 -18.33 -59.21 -30.01
N GLY A 52 -18.30 -59.80 -31.22
CA GLY A 52 -17.19 -59.68 -32.17
C GLY A 52 -16.06 -60.70 -31.99
N ALA A 53 -16.24 -61.69 -31.10
CA ALA A 53 -15.28 -62.78 -30.91
C ALA A 53 -15.27 -63.71 -32.14
N LYS A 54 -14.08 -64.03 -32.63
CA LYS A 54 -13.86 -64.97 -33.73
C LYS A 54 -14.23 -66.38 -33.28
N VAL A 55 -15.12 -67.03 -34.04
CA VAL A 55 -15.61 -68.37 -33.76
C VAL A 55 -14.85 -69.40 -34.59
N LEU A 56 -14.41 -70.48 -33.93
CA LEU A 56 -13.87 -71.68 -34.55
C LEU A 56 -14.70 -72.88 -34.12
N LEU A 57 -15.06 -73.75 -35.08
CA LEU A 57 -15.75 -75.02 -34.85
C LEU A 57 -14.80 -76.16 -35.22
N ASP A 58 -14.45 -77.01 -34.25
CA ASP A 58 -13.48 -78.11 -34.38
C ASP A 58 -12.09 -77.72 -34.96
N GLY A 59 -11.78 -76.42 -34.94
CA GLY A 59 -10.53 -75.83 -35.45
C GLY A 59 -10.73 -74.89 -36.64
N ASP A 60 -11.82 -75.03 -37.39
CA ASP A 60 -12.10 -74.22 -38.57
C ASP A 60 -12.77 -72.89 -38.20
N ALA A 61 -12.24 -71.77 -38.69
CA ALA A 61 -12.81 -70.45 -38.44
C ALA A 61 -14.07 -70.21 -39.29
N VAL A 62 -15.21 -69.99 -38.65
CA VAL A 62 -16.53 -69.91 -39.31
C VAL A 62 -17.16 -68.51 -39.31
N GLY A 63 -16.66 -67.57 -38.51
CA GLY A 63 -17.20 -66.21 -38.45
C GLY A 63 -16.84 -65.48 -37.16
N HIS A 64 -17.63 -64.47 -36.82
CA HIS A 64 -17.53 -63.71 -35.57
C HIS A 64 -18.91 -63.64 -34.89
N THR A 65 -18.95 -63.56 -33.56
CA THR A 65 -20.20 -63.35 -32.82
C THR A 65 -20.78 -61.95 -33.07
N PRO A 66 -22.11 -61.78 -33.12
CA PRO A 66 -23.13 -62.83 -33.06
C PRO A 66 -23.27 -63.57 -34.42
N LEU A 67 -23.02 -64.89 -34.42
CA LEU A 67 -23.14 -65.75 -35.60
C LEU A 67 -24.42 -66.59 -35.50
N ARG A 68 -25.41 -66.29 -36.34
CA ARG A 68 -26.73 -66.95 -36.32
C ARG A 68 -26.87 -68.00 -37.41
N THR A 69 -27.70 -69.00 -37.16
CA THR A 69 -28.10 -70.03 -38.14
C THR A 69 -26.96 -70.88 -38.74
N GLN A 70 -25.83 -70.99 -38.03
CA GLN A 70 -24.67 -71.77 -38.49
C GLN A 70 -25.03 -73.26 -38.50
N ARG A 71 -25.10 -73.88 -39.68
CA ARG A 71 -25.40 -75.31 -39.81
C ARG A 71 -24.17 -76.15 -39.51
N VAL A 72 -24.38 -77.24 -38.79
CA VAL A 72 -23.35 -78.24 -38.45
C VAL A 72 -23.91 -79.66 -38.58
N LEU A 73 -23.03 -80.64 -38.72
CA LEU A 73 -23.38 -82.06 -38.64
C LEU A 73 -23.73 -82.42 -37.18
N PRO A 74 -24.72 -83.31 -36.93
CA PRO A 74 -25.00 -83.76 -35.57
C PRO A 74 -23.82 -84.54 -34.95
N GLY A 75 -23.51 -84.25 -33.69
CA GLY A 75 -22.41 -84.88 -32.92
C GLY A 75 -21.70 -83.93 -31.94
N SER A 76 -20.61 -84.43 -31.34
CA SER A 76 -19.75 -83.68 -30.41
C SER A 76 -18.89 -82.66 -31.16
N ILE A 77 -19.17 -81.38 -31.00
CA ILE A 77 -18.41 -80.26 -31.61
C ILE A 77 -17.73 -79.43 -30.52
N VAL A 78 -16.47 -79.03 -30.76
CA VAL A 78 -15.76 -78.05 -29.93
C VAL A 78 -15.93 -76.66 -30.52
N VAL A 79 -16.64 -75.80 -29.79
CA VAL A 79 -16.81 -74.38 -30.10
C VAL A 79 -15.73 -73.61 -29.35
N ARG A 80 -14.80 -72.98 -30.08
CA ARG A 80 -13.77 -72.08 -29.53
C ARG A 80 -14.08 -70.65 -29.96
N MET A 81 -14.02 -69.71 -29.02
CA MET A 81 -14.17 -68.28 -29.28
C MET A 81 -12.90 -67.54 -28.86
N GLU A 82 -12.38 -66.69 -29.76
CA GLU A 82 -11.18 -65.89 -29.57
C GLU A 82 -11.54 -64.41 -29.65
N HIS A 83 -11.21 -63.62 -28.64
CA HIS A 83 -11.44 -62.18 -28.62
C HIS A 83 -10.12 -61.42 -28.37
N ARG A 84 -9.92 -60.27 -29.03
CA ARG A 84 -8.64 -59.52 -29.01
C ARG A 84 -8.14 -59.23 -27.58
N PHE A 85 -9.06 -58.83 -26.70
CA PHE A 85 -8.75 -58.40 -25.33
C PHE A 85 -9.08 -59.44 -24.26
N HIS A 86 -9.45 -60.68 -24.61
CA HIS A 86 -9.77 -61.71 -23.61
C HIS A 86 -9.12 -63.05 -23.94
N ASP A 87 -8.87 -63.85 -22.90
CA ASP A 87 -8.39 -65.22 -23.06
C ASP A 87 -9.39 -66.09 -23.85
N ALA A 88 -8.90 -66.89 -24.78
CA ALA A 88 -9.74 -67.74 -25.63
C ALA A 88 -10.54 -68.76 -24.80
N LEU A 89 -11.84 -68.85 -25.08
CA LEU A 89 -12.76 -69.81 -24.45
C LEU A 89 -13.00 -70.99 -25.39
N ALA A 90 -13.19 -72.19 -24.83
CA ALA A 90 -13.59 -73.36 -25.59
C ALA A 90 -14.60 -74.20 -24.81
N ARG A 91 -15.64 -74.68 -25.49
CA ARG A 91 -16.69 -75.53 -24.92
C ARG A 91 -17.05 -76.64 -25.91
N ARG A 92 -17.09 -77.88 -25.43
CA ARG A 92 -17.67 -79.01 -26.17
C ARG A 92 -19.19 -79.01 -26.00
N ILE A 93 -19.91 -79.23 -27.09
CA ILE A 93 -21.37 -79.39 -27.11
C ILE A 93 -21.77 -80.61 -27.94
N GLU A 94 -22.93 -81.19 -27.64
CA GLU A 94 -23.57 -82.20 -28.47
C GLU A 94 -24.65 -81.55 -29.33
N ALA A 95 -24.52 -81.64 -30.65
CA ALA A 95 -25.48 -81.09 -31.60
C ALA A 95 -26.47 -82.17 -32.04
N GLY A 96 -27.75 -82.05 -31.67
CA GLY A 96 -28.80 -83.00 -32.02
C GLY A 96 -29.32 -82.82 -33.46
N ARG A 97 -29.76 -83.90 -34.11
CA ARG A 97 -30.37 -83.81 -35.45
C ARG A 97 -31.64 -82.94 -35.39
N GLY A 98 -31.67 -81.86 -36.17
CA GLY A 98 -32.81 -80.94 -36.24
C GLY A 98 -32.94 -79.98 -35.05
N THR A 99 -32.01 -79.99 -34.09
CA THR A 99 -32.06 -79.06 -32.95
C THR A 99 -31.46 -77.70 -33.31
N ALA A 100 -32.05 -76.64 -32.78
CA ALA A 100 -31.37 -75.35 -32.62
C ALA A 100 -30.66 -75.33 -31.25
N VAL A 101 -29.38 -74.96 -31.23
CA VAL A 101 -28.59 -74.82 -30.00
C VAL A 101 -28.06 -73.40 -29.89
N ASP A 102 -28.53 -72.69 -28.89
CA ASP A 102 -28.05 -71.35 -28.56
C ASP A 102 -26.86 -71.45 -27.60
N ILE A 103 -25.74 -70.82 -27.95
CA ILE A 103 -24.54 -70.75 -27.12
C ILE A 103 -24.22 -69.29 -26.86
N HIS A 104 -24.12 -68.96 -25.58
CA HIS A 104 -23.56 -67.71 -25.09
C HIS A 104 -22.24 -68.00 -24.36
N MET A 105 -21.21 -67.18 -24.61
CA MET A 105 -19.94 -67.21 -23.87
C MET A 105 -19.60 -65.81 -23.37
N GLU A 106 -19.61 -65.62 -22.06
CA GLU A 106 -19.08 -64.41 -21.42
C GLU A 106 -17.58 -64.56 -21.22
N PHE A 107 -16.79 -63.63 -21.76
CA PHE A 107 -15.36 -63.59 -21.55
C PHE A 107 -15.01 -62.97 -20.19
N PRO A 108 -14.27 -63.67 -19.32
CA PRO A 108 -13.79 -63.08 -18.07
C PRO A 108 -12.87 -61.87 -18.34
N PRO A 109 -12.85 -60.86 -17.45
CA PRO A 109 -11.87 -59.78 -17.53
C PRO A 109 -10.44 -60.31 -17.46
N SER A 110 -9.69 -60.18 -18.55
CA SER A 110 -8.27 -60.49 -18.58
C SER A 110 -7.45 -59.31 -18.07
N LYS A 111 -6.19 -59.57 -17.70
CA LYS A 111 -5.22 -58.54 -17.33
C LYS A 111 -3.90 -58.74 -18.07
N GLY A 112 -3.25 -57.63 -18.40
CA GLY A 112 -1.87 -57.58 -18.89
C GLY A 112 -1.05 -56.65 -18.00
N SER A 113 0.00 -56.07 -18.56
CA SER A 113 0.64 -54.88 -18.00
C SER A 113 0.95 -53.85 -19.08
N LEU A 114 1.06 -52.59 -18.65
CA LEU A 114 1.38 -51.44 -19.50
C LEU A 114 2.56 -50.68 -18.89
N GLU A 115 3.71 -50.70 -19.55
CA GLU A 115 4.87 -49.88 -19.20
C GLU A 115 4.89 -48.62 -20.07
N ILE A 116 4.97 -47.45 -19.42
CA ILE A 116 4.92 -46.14 -20.06
C ILE A 116 6.26 -45.45 -19.82
N VAL A 117 7.01 -45.23 -20.89
CA VAL A 117 8.35 -44.63 -20.88
C VAL A 117 8.33 -43.33 -21.68
N THR A 118 9.13 -42.34 -21.28
CA THR A 118 9.37 -41.15 -22.11
C THR A 118 10.86 -40.82 -22.20
N ASN A 119 11.25 -40.15 -23.27
CA ASN A 119 12.49 -39.42 -23.38
C ASN A 119 12.20 -37.90 -23.42
N PRO A 120 12.66 -37.11 -22.44
CA PRO A 120 13.32 -37.52 -21.20
C PRO A 120 12.32 -38.21 -20.25
N ARG A 121 12.85 -38.95 -19.28
CA ARG A 121 12.08 -39.52 -18.17
C ARG A 121 11.52 -38.42 -17.26
N GLY A 122 10.52 -38.74 -16.44
CA GLY A 122 9.90 -37.82 -15.49
C GLY A 122 8.72 -37.03 -16.04
N ALA A 123 8.09 -37.49 -17.12
CA ALA A 123 6.87 -36.90 -17.64
C ALA A 123 5.64 -37.43 -16.90
N ASN A 124 4.67 -36.55 -16.64
CA ASN A 124 3.38 -36.91 -16.04
C ASN A 124 2.57 -37.76 -17.02
N ILE A 125 1.70 -38.62 -16.48
CA ILE A 125 0.94 -39.61 -17.25
C ILE A 125 -0.56 -39.47 -16.94
N ALA A 126 -1.38 -39.49 -17.99
CA ALA A 126 -2.81 -39.72 -17.90
C ALA A 126 -3.22 -40.89 -18.81
N VAL A 127 -4.19 -41.68 -18.36
CA VAL A 127 -4.77 -42.80 -19.12
C VAL A 127 -6.28 -42.57 -19.18
N ASP A 128 -6.86 -42.58 -20.38
CA ASP A 128 -8.27 -42.23 -20.67
C ASP A 128 -8.69 -40.89 -20.01
N GLY A 129 -7.82 -39.89 -20.14
CA GLY A 129 -8.00 -38.55 -19.54
C GLY A 129 -7.81 -38.48 -18.02
N ARG A 130 -7.66 -39.61 -17.31
CA ARG A 130 -7.40 -39.65 -15.86
C ARG A 130 -5.90 -39.55 -15.59
N ASN A 131 -5.48 -38.45 -14.96
CA ASN A 131 -4.13 -38.28 -14.42
C ASN A 131 -3.84 -39.36 -13.35
N LEU A 132 -2.62 -39.92 -13.39
CA LEU A 132 -2.16 -40.97 -12.47
C LEU A 132 -1.35 -40.44 -11.28
N ASP A 133 -1.05 -39.14 -11.26
CA ASP A 133 -0.21 -38.45 -10.25
C ASP A 133 1.16 -39.12 -10.04
N GLN A 134 1.67 -39.71 -11.12
CA GLN A 134 2.96 -40.38 -11.22
C GLN A 134 3.66 -39.99 -12.53
N VAL A 135 4.96 -40.30 -12.62
CA VAL A 135 5.81 -39.92 -13.75
C VAL A 135 6.54 -41.12 -14.36
N THR A 136 6.92 -41.00 -15.63
CA THR A 136 7.65 -42.04 -16.36
C THR A 136 9.09 -42.28 -15.86
N PRO A 137 9.63 -43.51 -15.97
CA PRO A 137 8.96 -44.73 -16.41
C PRO A 137 7.99 -45.25 -15.35
N MET A 138 6.82 -45.74 -15.78
CA MET A 138 5.77 -46.26 -14.90
C MET A 138 5.25 -47.58 -15.43
N LEU A 139 5.17 -48.60 -14.56
CA LEU A 139 4.60 -49.91 -14.87
C LEU A 139 3.22 -50.05 -14.20
N LEU A 140 2.18 -50.15 -15.02
CA LEU A 140 0.84 -50.52 -14.60
C LEU A 140 0.70 -52.04 -14.66
N ALA A 141 0.91 -52.73 -13.54
CA ALA A 141 0.76 -54.18 -13.43
C ALA A 141 0.05 -54.57 -12.11
N PRO A 142 -1.04 -55.38 -12.15
CA PRO A 142 -1.76 -55.84 -13.33
C PRO A 142 -2.78 -54.80 -13.84
N HIS A 143 -2.81 -54.54 -15.14
CA HIS A 143 -3.73 -53.59 -15.79
C HIS A 143 -4.84 -54.32 -16.57
N PRO A 144 -6.08 -53.79 -16.68
CA PRO A 144 -7.11 -54.38 -17.54
C PRO A 144 -6.68 -54.44 -19.00
N THR A 145 -7.23 -55.38 -19.76
CA THR A 145 -7.04 -55.46 -21.21
C THR A 145 -8.03 -54.58 -21.96
N GLY A 146 -7.62 -54.04 -23.11
CA GLY A 146 -8.40 -53.06 -23.88
C GLY A 146 -7.51 -52.09 -24.65
N SER A 147 -8.12 -51.09 -25.29
CA SER A 147 -7.44 -49.94 -25.91
C SER A 147 -7.57 -48.72 -25.00
N PHE A 148 -6.45 -48.07 -24.69
CA PHE A 148 -6.38 -46.96 -23.74
C PHE A 148 -5.71 -45.74 -24.36
N GLU A 149 -6.23 -44.53 -24.11
CA GLU A 149 -5.58 -43.29 -24.54
C GLU A 149 -4.53 -42.86 -23.51
N VAL A 150 -3.25 -43.01 -23.85
CA VAL A 150 -2.12 -42.64 -22.98
C VAL A 150 -1.60 -41.26 -23.38
N THR A 151 -1.74 -40.28 -22.48
CA THR A 151 -1.22 -38.92 -22.64
C THR A 151 -0.04 -38.67 -21.71
N THR A 152 1.07 -38.16 -22.24
CA THR A 152 2.27 -37.79 -21.47
C THR A 152 2.66 -36.32 -21.67
N TRP A 153 3.12 -35.65 -20.60
CA TRP A 153 3.60 -34.27 -20.67
C TRP A 153 4.62 -33.91 -19.59
N ILE A 154 5.58 -33.05 -19.94
CA ILE A 154 6.56 -32.47 -19.02
C ILE A 154 6.78 -30.99 -19.38
N HIS A 155 7.11 -30.16 -18.39
CA HIS A 155 7.27 -28.72 -18.59
C HIS A 155 8.38 -28.39 -19.61
N GLY A 156 8.10 -27.43 -20.51
CA GLY A 156 9.03 -27.00 -21.58
C GLY A 156 9.17 -27.97 -22.75
N ARG A 157 8.29 -28.97 -22.85
CA ARG A 157 8.25 -29.96 -23.94
C ARG A 157 6.82 -30.19 -24.43
N GLU A 158 6.70 -30.80 -25.60
CA GLU A 158 5.40 -31.13 -26.18
C GLU A 158 4.62 -32.14 -25.31
N ARG A 159 3.30 -32.05 -25.36
CA ARG A 159 2.38 -33.09 -24.86
C ARG A 159 2.11 -34.06 -26.00
N LYS A 160 2.25 -35.35 -25.76
CA LYS A 160 1.88 -36.41 -26.73
C LYS A 160 0.80 -37.32 -26.18
N THR A 161 -0.01 -37.86 -27.10
CA THR A 161 -1.15 -38.71 -26.82
C THR A 161 -1.20 -39.82 -27.87
N GLU A 162 -1.23 -41.08 -27.44
CA GLU A 162 -1.33 -42.26 -28.31
C GLU A 162 -2.31 -43.29 -27.74
N THR A 163 -3.01 -44.02 -28.61
CA THR A 163 -3.86 -45.15 -28.20
C THR A 163 -3.03 -46.43 -28.13
N VAL A 164 -3.09 -47.12 -26.99
CA VAL A 164 -2.26 -48.29 -26.69
C VAL A 164 -3.15 -49.49 -26.32
N ASP A 165 -2.88 -50.64 -26.96
CA ASP A 165 -3.58 -51.89 -26.67
C ASP A 165 -2.86 -52.72 -25.61
N VAL A 166 -3.57 -53.09 -24.55
CA VAL A 166 -3.11 -54.02 -23.52
C VAL A 166 -3.76 -55.37 -23.74
N LEU A 167 -2.94 -56.40 -24.01
CA LEU A 167 -3.40 -57.75 -24.36
C LEU A 167 -3.28 -58.74 -23.18
N PRO A 168 -4.09 -59.81 -23.14
CA PRO A 168 -4.08 -60.78 -22.04
C PRO A 168 -2.70 -61.37 -21.77
N ARG A 169 -2.23 -61.27 -20.51
CA ARG A 169 -0.96 -61.83 -20.02
C ARG A 169 0.30 -61.33 -20.74
N GLN A 170 0.20 -60.25 -21.50
CA GLN A 170 1.34 -59.61 -22.16
C GLN A 170 1.80 -58.37 -21.38
N ASN A 171 3.05 -57.99 -21.60
CA ASN A 171 3.60 -56.70 -21.17
C ASN A 171 3.67 -55.80 -22.41
N THR A 172 2.82 -54.78 -22.49
CA THR A 172 2.88 -53.76 -23.54
C THR A 172 3.78 -52.62 -23.07
N GLU A 173 4.80 -52.24 -23.84
CA GLU A 173 5.60 -51.04 -23.60
C GLU A 173 5.20 -49.95 -24.62
N VAL A 174 5.01 -48.71 -24.16
CA VAL A 174 4.83 -47.51 -25.00
C VAL A 174 5.88 -46.46 -24.65
N SER A 175 6.47 -45.83 -25.67
CA SER A 175 7.60 -44.90 -25.51
C SER A 175 7.35 -43.58 -26.25
N PHE A 176 7.39 -42.47 -25.52
CA PHE A 176 7.16 -41.12 -26.07
C PHE A 176 8.44 -40.27 -26.09
N GLU A 177 8.87 -39.84 -27.28
CA GLU A 177 9.87 -38.77 -27.42
C GLU A 177 9.18 -37.40 -27.30
N LEU A 178 9.46 -36.64 -26.24
CA LEU A 178 8.83 -35.35 -25.98
C LEU A 178 9.73 -34.21 -26.46
N GLU A 179 9.47 -33.63 -27.62
CA GLU A 179 10.34 -32.59 -28.20
C GLU A 179 10.36 -31.30 -27.38
N ARG A 180 11.46 -30.52 -27.47
CA ARG A 180 11.58 -29.25 -26.73
C ARG A 180 10.77 -28.16 -27.42
N VAL A 181 9.80 -27.60 -26.72
CA VAL A 181 9.12 -26.37 -27.16
C VAL A 181 10.12 -25.22 -27.07
N PRO A 182 10.28 -24.36 -28.09
CA PRO A 182 11.13 -23.19 -27.99
C PRO A 182 10.54 -22.21 -26.95
N MET A 183 11.34 -21.83 -25.95
CA MET A 183 10.91 -20.95 -24.86
C MET A 183 11.60 -19.57 -24.94
N GLY A 184 10.89 -18.53 -24.52
CA GLY A 184 11.40 -17.21 -24.18
C GLY A 184 11.31 -16.95 -22.67
N GLU A 185 12.31 -16.27 -22.11
CA GLU A 185 12.30 -15.73 -20.75
C GLU A 185 11.78 -14.28 -20.79
N VAL A 186 10.85 -13.93 -19.90
CA VAL A 186 10.19 -12.62 -19.90
C VAL A 186 10.69 -11.75 -18.74
N HIS A 187 11.13 -10.53 -19.07
CA HIS A 187 11.45 -9.50 -18.09
C HIS A 187 10.65 -8.23 -18.38
N VAL A 188 9.83 -7.82 -17.42
CA VAL A 188 9.03 -6.60 -17.50
C VAL A 188 9.49 -5.59 -16.45
N SER A 189 10.06 -4.49 -16.93
CA SER A 189 10.27 -3.27 -16.13
C SER A 189 8.93 -2.53 -15.97
N ARG A 190 8.60 -2.11 -14.74
CA ARG A 190 7.27 -1.58 -14.41
C ARG A 190 7.32 -0.26 -13.64
N PHE A 191 6.62 0.74 -14.15
CA PHE A 191 6.28 1.97 -13.47
C PHE A 191 4.75 2.17 -13.42
N PRO A 192 4.18 2.50 -12.26
CA PRO A 192 4.81 2.50 -10.93
C PRO A 192 5.12 1.05 -10.47
N ARG A 193 6.08 0.87 -9.55
CA ARG A 193 6.64 -0.46 -9.21
C ARG A 193 5.60 -1.47 -8.69
N ALA A 194 4.67 -1.02 -7.84
CA ALA A 194 3.59 -1.85 -7.31
C ALA A 194 2.37 -1.75 -8.24
N LEU A 195 2.28 -2.65 -9.20
CA LEU A 195 1.12 -2.83 -10.08
C LEU A 195 0.83 -4.32 -10.27
N ASP A 196 -0.42 -4.64 -10.55
CA ASP A 196 -0.85 -5.98 -10.91
C ASP A 196 -0.55 -6.18 -12.40
N LEU A 197 0.20 -7.24 -12.72
CA LEU A 197 0.60 -7.59 -14.08
C LEU A 197 0.33 -9.07 -14.32
N THR A 198 -0.45 -9.35 -15.36
CA THR A 198 -0.67 -10.71 -15.86
C THR A 198 -0.24 -10.84 -17.32
N ILE A 199 0.07 -12.07 -17.71
CA ILE A 199 0.35 -12.51 -19.08
C ILE A 199 -0.69 -13.58 -19.41
N ASP A 200 -1.61 -13.29 -20.32
CA ASP A 200 -2.78 -14.12 -20.63
C ASP A 200 -3.53 -14.63 -19.38
N GLY A 201 -3.72 -13.74 -18.40
CA GLY A 201 -4.38 -14.02 -17.12
C GLY A 201 -3.48 -14.62 -16.03
N THR A 202 -2.30 -15.16 -16.38
CA THR A 202 -1.34 -15.70 -15.40
C THR A 202 -0.54 -14.59 -14.73
N PRO A 203 -0.40 -14.51 -13.39
CA PRO A 203 0.44 -13.52 -12.72
C PRO A 203 1.90 -13.57 -13.18
N TYR A 204 2.47 -12.41 -13.52
CA TYR A 204 3.86 -12.31 -13.95
C TYR A 204 4.85 -12.50 -12.78
N ALA A 205 5.81 -13.41 -12.97
CA ALA A 205 7.02 -13.54 -12.15
C ALA A 205 8.27 -13.11 -12.95
N PRO A 206 9.25 -12.43 -12.34
CA PRO A 206 10.51 -12.10 -13.02
C PRO A 206 11.27 -13.35 -13.49
N GLY A 207 11.66 -13.39 -14.76
CA GLY A 207 12.32 -14.57 -15.35
C GLY A 207 11.35 -15.72 -15.68
N MET A 208 10.04 -15.48 -15.70
CA MET A 208 9.06 -16.47 -16.13
C MET A 208 9.34 -16.91 -17.58
N THR A 209 9.42 -18.21 -17.80
CA THR A 209 9.61 -18.81 -19.11
C THR A 209 8.28 -19.25 -19.72
N LEU A 210 8.07 -18.91 -20.99
CA LEU A 210 6.87 -19.22 -21.76
C LEU A 210 7.29 -19.73 -23.16
N PRO A 211 6.47 -20.53 -23.84
CA PRO A 211 6.65 -20.81 -25.27
C PRO A 211 6.82 -19.51 -26.09
N ILE A 212 7.51 -19.59 -27.23
CA ILE A 212 7.54 -18.46 -28.18
C ILE A 212 6.16 -18.23 -28.80
N GLY A 213 5.83 -16.99 -29.13
CA GLY A 213 4.55 -16.60 -29.72
C GLY A 213 3.94 -15.33 -29.11
N PRO A 214 2.70 -14.98 -29.49
CA PRO A 214 2.00 -13.79 -29.00
C PRO A 214 1.37 -14.02 -27.62
N TYR A 215 1.56 -13.05 -26.71
CA TYR A 215 0.97 -13.03 -25.38
C TYR A 215 0.37 -11.66 -25.05
N ARG A 216 -0.74 -11.60 -24.32
CA ARG A 216 -1.35 -10.35 -23.88
C ARG A 216 -0.87 -9.96 -22.48
N LEU A 217 -0.07 -8.90 -22.40
CA LEU A 217 0.26 -8.25 -21.13
C LEU A 217 -0.94 -7.39 -20.69
N HIS A 218 -1.39 -7.61 -19.46
CA HIS A 218 -2.46 -6.82 -18.85
C HIS A 218 -1.96 -6.23 -17.53
N ALA A 219 -1.93 -4.91 -17.42
CA ALA A 219 -1.43 -4.19 -16.25
C ALA A 219 -2.48 -3.24 -15.65
N ARG A 220 -2.72 -3.37 -14.34
CA ARG A 220 -3.66 -2.54 -13.57
C ARG A 220 -3.03 -1.96 -12.32
N ARG A 221 -3.50 -0.76 -11.95
CA ARG A 221 -3.30 -0.17 -10.62
C ARG A 221 -4.41 0.84 -10.36
N SER A 222 -4.92 0.89 -9.14
CA SER A 222 -5.87 1.93 -8.73
C SER A 222 -5.29 3.33 -8.93
N GLY A 223 -6.07 4.22 -9.55
CA GLY A 223 -5.67 5.60 -9.89
C GLY A 223 -4.79 5.75 -11.15
N TYR A 224 -4.69 4.72 -11.99
CA TYR A 224 -3.93 4.72 -13.24
C TYR A 224 -4.79 4.20 -14.40
N VAL A 225 -4.47 4.64 -15.62
CA VAL A 225 -5.05 4.10 -16.85
C VAL A 225 -4.54 2.66 -16.99
N PRO A 226 -5.42 1.64 -17.11
CA PRO A 226 -4.98 0.26 -17.33
C PRO A 226 -4.32 0.12 -18.71
N LEU A 227 -3.39 -0.83 -18.83
CA LEU A 227 -2.71 -1.13 -20.09
C LEU A 227 -3.01 -2.56 -20.53
N ASP A 228 -3.49 -2.69 -21.76
CA ASP A 228 -3.55 -3.93 -22.53
C ASP A 228 -2.54 -3.83 -23.69
N ARG A 229 -1.61 -4.79 -23.79
CA ARG A 229 -0.64 -4.82 -24.90
C ARG A 229 -0.24 -6.25 -25.25
N THR A 230 -0.42 -6.64 -26.51
CA THR A 230 0.16 -7.88 -27.05
C THR A 230 1.67 -7.72 -27.25
N VAL A 231 2.45 -8.73 -26.89
CA VAL A 231 3.90 -8.83 -27.14
C VAL A 231 4.23 -10.17 -27.78
N GLU A 232 5.21 -10.18 -28.67
CA GLU A 232 5.70 -11.39 -29.34
C GLU A 232 6.95 -11.89 -28.62
N LEU A 233 6.88 -13.06 -27.97
CA LEU A 233 8.01 -13.67 -27.28
C LEU A 233 8.87 -14.46 -28.25
N LYS A 234 10.17 -14.17 -28.22
CA LYS A 234 11.20 -14.85 -29.01
C LYS A 234 12.06 -15.75 -28.12
N ARG A 235 12.85 -16.62 -28.73
CA ARG A 235 13.78 -17.50 -28.02
C ARG A 235 14.81 -16.68 -27.23
N GLY A 236 15.02 -17.04 -25.96
CA GLY A 236 15.94 -16.32 -25.07
C GLY A 236 15.25 -15.17 -24.33
N ARG A 237 16.02 -14.12 -24.00
CA ARG A 237 15.57 -13.01 -23.15
C ARG A 237 14.69 -12.01 -23.91
N ASN A 238 13.51 -11.70 -23.36
CA ASN A 238 12.57 -10.71 -23.88
C ASN A 238 12.36 -9.60 -22.84
N ASP A 239 12.95 -8.43 -23.09
CA ASP A 239 12.78 -7.25 -22.24
C ASP A 239 11.61 -6.37 -22.71
N HIS A 240 10.74 -6.02 -21.76
CA HIS A 240 9.60 -5.14 -21.97
C HIS A 240 9.53 -4.06 -20.90
N SER A 241 8.91 -2.94 -21.24
CA SER A 241 8.60 -1.86 -20.29
C SER A 241 7.10 -1.59 -20.24
N ILE A 242 6.60 -1.31 -19.04
CA ILE A 242 5.23 -0.86 -18.76
C ILE A 242 5.34 0.42 -17.94
N ASN A 243 4.71 1.47 -18.44
CA ASN A 243 4.60 2.76 -17.77
C ASN A 243 3.13 3.18 -17.79
N LEU A 244 2.41 2.95 -16.68
CA LEU A 244 1.01 3.32 -16.58
C LEU A 244 0.88 4.83 -16.41
N LYS A 245 0.03 5.47 -17.23
CA LYS A 245 -0.30 6.88 -17.07
C LYS A 245 -1.22 7.07 -15.88
N ARG A 246 -0.94 8.05 -15.03
CA ARG A 246 -1.78 8.34 -13.88
C ARG A 246 -3.09 9.01 -14.30
N LEU A 247 -4.19 8.64 -13.67
CA LEU A 247 -5.48 9.30 -13.87
C LEU A 247 -5.55 10.58 -13.04
N THR A 248 -5.97 11.68 -13.67
CA THR A 248 -6.20 12.99 -13.05
C THR A 248 -7.61 13.48 -13.35
N GLY A 249 -8.18 14.26 -12.44
CA GLY A 249 -9.38 15.08 -12.66
C GLY A 249 -9.05 16.56 -12.44
N SER A 250 -9.93 17.46 -12.84
CA SER A 250 -9.76 18.91 -12.60
C SER A 250 -10.45 19.30 -11.29
N LEU A 251 -9.75 20.02 -10.41
CA LEU A 251 -10.34 20.59 -9.20
C LEU A 251 -10.73 22.04 -9.45
N VAL A 252 -11.98 22.39 -9.19
CA VAL A 252 -12.51 23.75 -9.30
C VAL A 252 -13.07 24.19 -7.95
N LEU A 253 -12.50 25.23 -7.38
CA LEU A 253 -12.86 25.78 -6.07
C LEU A 253 -13.52 27.15 -6.21
N ALA A 254 -14.73 27.28 -5.69
CA ALA A 254 -15.43 28.56 -5.57
C ALA A 254 -15.22 29.12 -4.15
N VAL A 255 -14.25 30.01 -3.98
CA VAL A 255 -13.74 30.42 -2.65
C VAL A 255 -14.15 31.84 -2.28
N LYS A 256 -14.64 32.02 -1.05
CA LYS A 256 -14.87 33.33 -0.42
C LYS A 256 -14.18 33.39 0.95
N PRO A 257 -13.43 34.46 1.26
CA PRO A 257 -13.08 35.58 0.40
C PRO A 257 -12.17 35.18 -0.77
N GLU A 258 -12.19 35.95 -1.86
CA GLU A 258 -11.47 35.64 -3.11
C GLU A 258 -9.94 35.72 -2.97
N HIS A 259 -9.44 36.45 -1.96
CA HIS A 259 -8.02 36.58 -1.65
C HIS A 259 -7.48 35.48 -0.71
N ALA A 260 -8.24 34.41 -0.48
CA ALA A 260 -7.79 33.29 0.34
C ALA A 260 -6.64 32.52 -0.36
N THR A 261 -5.56 32.28 0.37
CA THR A 261 -4.52 31.34 -0.06
C THR A 261 -5.05 29.92 0.12
N ILE A 262 -4.88 29.08 -0.89
CA ILE A 262 -5.39 27.71 -0.88
C ILE A 262 -4.24 26.75 -1.20
N GLU A 263 -4.10 25.71 -0.39
CA GLU A 263 -3.18 24.60 -0.59
C GLU A 263 -3.97 23.29 -0.81
N VAL A 264 -3.42 22.42 -1.65
CA VAL A 264 -4.02 21.15 -2.03
C VAL A 264 -2.99 20.03 -1.81
N ASP A 265 -3.27 19.16 -0.83
CA ASP A 265 -2.50 17.96 -0.57
C ASP A 265 -3.11 16.78 -1.32
N TYR A 266 -2.29 16.02 -2.05
CA TYR A 266 -2.70 14.79 -2.71
C TYR A 266 -1.59 13.73 -2.66
N PRO A 267 -1.94 12.44 -2.67
CA PRO A 267 -0.94 11.37 -2.74
C PRO A 267 -0.31 11.35 -4.14
N ASP A 268 1.00 11.15 -4.20
CA ASP A 268 1.76 10.90 -5.43
C ASP A 268 2.63 9.64 -5.33
N ALA A 269 3.40 9.35 -6.39
CA ALA A 269 4.21 8.14 -6.48
C ALA A 269 5.19 7.97 -5.29
N ASP A 270 5.68 9.09 -4.73
CA ASP A 270 6.71 9.13 -3.68
C ASP A 270 6.16 9.51 -2.29
N GLY A 271 4.83 9.60 -2.14
CA GLY A 271 4.16 10.07 -0.91
C GLY A 271 3.25 11.27 -1.15
N TRP A 272 2.79 11.92 -0.08
CA TRP A 272 1.93 13.11 -0.18
C TRP A 272 2.70 14.31 -0.72
N ARG A 273 2.05 15.12 -1.56
CA ARG A 273 2.56 16.39 -2.09
C ARG A 273 1.54 17.49 -1.85
N THR A 274 2.02 18.63 -1.36
CA THR A 274 1.28 19.89 -1.23
C THR A 274 1.57 20.78 -2.43
N LYS A 275 0.55 21.46 -2.95
CA LYS A 275 0.71 22.54 -3.94
C LYS A 275 -0.22 23.71 -3.63
N PRO A 276 0.15 24.96 -3.98
CA PRO A 276 -0.82 26.02 -4.17
C PRO A 276 -1.91 25.61 -5.17
N TYR A 277 -3.13 26.07 -4.96
CA TYR A 277 -4.23 25.88 -5.91
C TYR A 277 -4.16 26.91 -7.04
N ASP A 278 -4.19 26.41 -8.28
CA ASP A 278 -4.50 27.18 -9.47
C ASP A 278 -5.88 26.76 -10.01
N ALA A 279 -6.59 27.69 -10.66
CA ALA A 279 -7.94 27.41 -11.16
C ALA A 279 -7.98 26.24 -12.15
N GLY A 280 -8.75 25.20 -11.83
CA GLY A 280 -8.87 23.99 -12.67
C GLY A 280 -7.69 23.02 -12.58
N ILE A 281 -6.81 23.16 -11.57
CA ILE A 281 -5.62 22.32 -11.37
C ILE A 281 -5.92 20.83 -11.54
N ALA A 282 -5.07 20.14 -12.32
CA ALA A 282 -5.16 18.70 -12.53
C ALA A 282 -4.64 17.96 -11.29
N ILE A 283 -5.54 17.40 -10.49
CA ILE A 283 -5.22 16.61 -9.30
C ILE A 283 -5.39 15.12 -9.63
N PRO A 284 -4.44 14.27 -9.26
CA PRO A 284 -4.58 12.83 -9.42
C PRO A 284 -5.77 12.23 -8.67
N THR A 285 -6.39 11.22 -9.27
CA THR A 285 -7.53 10.51 -8.66
C THR A 285 -7.16 9.85 -7.32
N GLY A 286 -8.08 9.92 -6.36
CA GLY A 286 -7.85 9.47 -4.97
C GLY A 286 -8.31 10.49 -3.92
N PRO A 287 -7.89 10.34 -2.65
CA PRO A 287 -8.15 11.33 -1.61
C PRO A 287 -7.35 12.62 -1.89
N VAL A 288 -7.95 13.76 -1.58
CA VAL A 288 -7.30 15.08 -1.62
C VAL A 288 -7.69 15.87 -0.37
N VAL A 289 -6.78 16.65 0.21
CA VAL A 289 -7.08 17.57 1.30
C VAL A 289 -6.91 18.99 0.79
N VAL A 290 -7.95 19.81 0.91
CA VAL A 290 -7.90 21.22 0.54
C VAL A 290 -7.88 22.05 1.81
N ARG A 291 -6.87 22.92 1.94
CA ARG A 291 -6.78 23.92 3.00
C ARG A 291 -6.93 25.32 2.43
N ALA A 292 -7.69 26.17 3.08
CA ALA A 292 -7.86 27.56 2.69
C ALA A 292 -7.71 28.47 3.91
N VAL A 293 -6.92 29.54 3.76
CA VAL A 293 -6.62 30.52 4.79
C VAL A 293 -6.76 31.94 4.24
N ALA A 294 -7.34 32.84 5.01
CA ALA A 294 -7.40 34.27 4.69
C ALA A 294 -7.27 35.09 5.96
N ARG A 295 -6.69 36.28 5.85
CA ARG A 295 -6.50 37.18 6.98
C ARG A 295 -7.83 37.56 7.63
N GLY A 296 -7.97 37.30 8.92
CA GLY A 296 -9.17 37.62 9.68
C GLY A 296 -10.31 36.61 9.48
N PHE A 297 -10.02 35.44 8.91
CA PHE A 297 -10.97 34.33 8.77
C PHE A 297 -10.42 33.05 9.38
N ARG A 298 -11.31 32.23 9.97
CA ARG A 298 -10.98 30.91 10.51
C ARG A 298 -10.46 30.01 9.37
N PRO A 299 -9.38 29.24 9.59
CA PRO A 299 -8.83 28.33 8.59
C PRO A 299 -9.82 27.21 8.26
N TYR A 300 -9.85 26.79 7.00
CA TYR A 300 -10.71 25.71 6.51
C TYR A 300 -9.87 24.53 6.06
N GLU A 301 -10.24 23.31 6.46
CA GLU A 301 -9.72 22.05 5.91
C GLU A 301 -10.91 21.18 5.45
N ALA A 302 -10.84 20.62 4.25
CA ALA A 302 -11.77 19.59 3.78
C ALA A 302 -11.06 18.42 3.11
N ARG A 303 -11.56 17.21 3.35
CA ARG A 303 -11.10 15.98 2.70
C ARG A 303 -12.09 15.60 1.61
N LEU A 304 -11.66 15.70 0.35
CA LEU A 304 -12.46 15.38 -0.83
C LEU A 304 -11.92 14.13 -1.52
N ARG A 305 -12.59 13.67 -2.58
CA ARG A 305 -12.17 12.51 -3.37
C ARG A 305 -12.23 12.83 -4.86
N MET A 306 -11.07 12.89 -5.50
CA MET A 306 -10.93 13.14 -6.93
C MET A 306 -11.31 11.91 -7.76
N GLY A 307 -12.28 12.09 -8.66
CA GLY A 307 -12.52 11.22 -9.81
C GLY A 307 -11.77 11.70 -11.06
N PRO A 308 -11.92 11.04 -12.21
CA PRO A 308 -11.30 11.45 -13.48
C PRO A 308 -12.03 12.63 -14.16
N SER A 309 -13.20 13.03 -13.64
CA SER A 309 -13.96 14.20 -14.07
C SER A 309 -13.56 15.46 -13.31
N THR A 310 -14.15 16.60 -13.65
CA THR A 310 -14.11 17.80 -12.80
C THR A 310 -14.78 17.52 -11.45
N LEU A 311 -14.19 18.03 -10.37
CA LEU A 311 -14.79 18.14 -9.04
C LEU A 311 -14.93 19.61 -8.69
N GLU A 312 -16.17 20.06 -8.47
CA GLU A 312 -16.47 21.40 -7.98
C GLU A 312 -16.67 21.39 -6.46
N HIS A 313 -16.10 22.37 -5.75
CA HIS A 313 -16.26 22.50 -4.31
C HIS A 313 -16.29 23.96 -3.87
N ALA A 314 -17.25 24.34 -3.02
CA ALA A 314 -17.39 25.70 -2.54
C ALA A 314 -16.77 25.87 -1.15
N ILE A 315 -15.92 26.88 -0.97
CA ILE A 315 -15.28 27.22 0.30
C ILE A 315 -15.77 28.60 0.72
N ARG A 316 -16.30 28.71 1.94
CA ARG A 316 -16.65 29.99 2.56
C ARG A 316 -15.99 30.01 3.92
N LEU A 317 -14.96 30.83 4.07
CA LEU A 317 -14.28 30.99 5.35
C LEU A 317 -15.16 31.82 6.29
N GLU A 318 -15.22 31.41 7.54
CA GLU A 318 -15.92 32.14 8.61
C GLU A 318 -15.04 33.30 9.07
N LYS A 319 -15.56 34.54 9.10
CA LYS A 319 -14.79 35.69 9.60
C LYS A 319 -14.67 35.58 11.13
N TYR A 320 -13.52 35.92 11.69
CA TYR A 320 -13.38 36.09 13.13
C TYR A 320 -14.29 37.23 13.61
N ASP A 321 -15.25 36.91 14.48
CA ASP A 321 -16.08 37.88 15.20
C ASP A 321 -15.34 38.31 16.48
N VAL A 322 -14.42 39.26 16.32
CA VAL A 322 -13.50 39.71 17.37
C VAL A 322 -13.33 41.23 17.30
N GLU A 323 -13.18 41.84 18.47
CA GLU A 323 -13.00 43.28 18.65
C GLU A 323 -11.58 43.56 19.17
N PRO A 324 -10.63 44.01 18.32
CA PRO A 324 -9.28 44.37 18.76
C PRO A 324 -9.31 45.42 19.87
N GLY A 325 -8.48 45.25 20.90
CA GLY A 325 -8.49 46.07 22.10
C GLY A 325 -9.47 45.61 23.20
N ARG A 326 -10.41 44.70 22.91
CA ARG A 326 -11.27 44.10 23.94
C ARG A 326 -10.42 43.33 24.95
N ARG A 327 -10.58 43.66 26.23
CA ARG A 327 -9.90 42.99 27.36
C ARG A 327 -10.85 42.04 28.08
N PHE A 328 -10.38 40.86 28.48
CA PHE A 328 -11.17 39.88 29.24
C PHE A 328 -10.27 38.92 30.04
N ARG A 329 -10.89 38.12 30.92
CA ARG A 329 -10.27 37.00 31.65
C ARG A 329 -11.15 35.77 31.48
N ASP A 330 -10.55 34.62 31.21
CA ASP A 330 -11.26 33.34 31.25
C ASP A 330 -11.39 32.86 32.71
N LYS A 331 -12.47 32.14 33.03
CA LYS A 331 -12.66 31.50 34.35
C LYS A 331 -11.81 30.23 34.45
N LEU A 332 -11.26 29.97 35.63
CA LEU A 332 -10.50 28.74 35.91
C LEU A 332 -11.43 27.69 36.55
N ALA A 333 -11.32 26.43 36.13
CA ALA A 333 -12.05 25.30 36.71
C ALA A 333 -11.78 25.11 38.21
N SER A 334 -10.56 25.39 38.67
CA SER A 334 -10.16 25.41 40.10
C SER A 334 -10.66 26.64 40.88
N GLY A 335 -11.36 27.57 40.22
CA GLY A 335 -11.91 28.79 40.79
C GLY A 335 -11.01 30.02 40.59
N GLY A 336 -11.66 31.19 40.50
CA GLY A 336 -11.00 32.45 40.17
C GLY A 336 -10.94 32.72 38.67
N GLU A 337 -9.93 33.48 38.24
CA GLU A 337 -9.78 33.98 36.88
C GLU A 337 -8.33 33.82 36.41
N GLY A 338 -8.15 33.56 35.12
CA GLY A 338 -6.83 33.55 34.48
C GLY A 338 -6.26 34.96 34.25
N PRO A 339 -5.10 35.06 33.58
CA PRO A 339 -4.48 36.34 33.23
C PRO A 339 -5.43 37.25 32.43
N LEU A 340 -5.31 38.57 32.62
CA LEU A 340 -6.01 39.55 31.80
C LEU A 340 -5.40 39.51 30.40
N VAL A 341 -6.21 39.20 29.39
CA VAL A 341 -5.78 39.19 27.99
C VAL A 341 -6.47 40.30 27.20
N VAL A 342 -5.80 40.80 26.17
CA VAL A 342 -6.34 41.77 25.20
C VAL A 342 -6.35 41.15 23.80
N VAL A 343 -7.45 41.33 23.07
CA VAL A 343 -7.55 40.90 21.67
C VAL A 343 -6.64 41.75 20.79
N VAL A 344 -5.71 41.09 20.09
CA VAL A 344 -4.80 41.66 19.11
C VAL A 344 -5.34 41.34 17.71
N GLY A 345 -5.51 42.39 16.90
CA GLY A 345 -6.01 42.26 15.53
C GLY A 345 -4.99 41.65 14.57
N THR A 346 -5.48 41.27 13.39
CA THR A 346 -4.62 40.85 12.28
C THR A 346 -3.90 42.03 11.63
N GLY A 347 -2.70 41.81 11.09
CA GLY A 347 -1.93 42.88 10.47
C GLY A 347 -0.68 42.42 9.74
N SER A 348 0.22 43.35 9.45
CA SER A 348 1.56 43.04 8.96
C SER A 348 2.53 44.10 9.44
N PHE A 349 3.78 43.70 9.68
CA PHE A 349 4.82 44.59 10.18
C PHE A 349 6.20 44.19 9.64
N ARG A 350 7.19 45.06 9.81
CA ARG A 350 8.60 44.76 9.56
C ARG A 350 9.23 44.22 10.85
N MET A 351 9.59 42.94 10.85
CA MET A 351 10.25 42.25 11.96
C MET A 351 11.78 42.37 11.82
N GLY A 352 12.48 42.55 12.93
CA GLY A 352 13.93 42.75 12.99
C GLY A 352 14.40 44.20 12.85
N SER A 353 15.71 44.41 12.71
CA SER A 353 16.34 45.73 12.64
C SER A 353 17.58 45.78 11.75
N GLU A 354 17.62 46.70 10.78
CA GLU A 354 18.81 46.92 9.94
C GLU A 354 20.01 47.51 10.73
N SER A 355 19.73 48.23 11.82
CA SER A 355 20.73 48.81 12.70
C SER A 355 20.99 47.97 13.96
N GLY A 356 20.28 46.85 14.12
CA GLY A 356 20.46 45.91 15.22
C GLY A 356 21.60 44.92 14.99
N SER A 357 21.71 43.94 15.89
CA SER A 357 22.67 42.83 15.82
C SER A 357 22.40 41.90 14.62
N ALA A 358 23.34 40.99 14.33
CA ALA A 358 23.23 40.12 13.15
C ALA A 358 22.01 39.18 13.21
N ASP A 359 21.64 38.75 14.41
CA ASP A 359 20.47 37.91 14.71
C ASP A 359 19.13 38.65 14.60
N GLU A 360 19.13 39.98 14.56
CA GLU A 360 17.96 40.83 14.28
C GLU A 360 17.72 41.02 12.76
N ARG A 361 18.53 40.39 11.90
CA ARG A 361 18.53 40.57 10.44
C ARG A 361 18.25 39.27 9.69
N PRO A 362 17.86 39.32 8.39
CA PRO A 362 17.43 40.49 7.65
C PRO A 362 16.06 41.00 8.13
N VAL A 363 15.79 42.29 7.94
CA VAL A 363 14.43 42.82 8.20
C VAL A 363 13.46 42.20 7.19
N ARG A 364 12.34 41.70 7.70
CA ARG A 364 11.39 40.88 6.94
C ARG A 364 9.96 41.34 7.18
N THR A 365 9.11 41.27 6.16
CA THR A 365 7.67 41.47 6.35
C THR A 365 7.06 40.21 6.96
N VAL A 366 6.33 40.36 8.06
CA VAL A 366 5.62 39.27 8.74
C VAL A 366 4.13 39.56 8.77
N ARG A 367 3.33 38.52 8.52
CA ARG A 367 1.86 38.56 8.54
C ARG A 367 1.30 37.95 9.83
N ILE A 368 0.42 38.70 10.50
CA ILE A 368 -0.50 38.17 11.50
C ILE A 368 -1.85 38.01 10.81
N ASP A 369 -2.20 36.78 10.47
CA ASP A 369 -3.39 36.45 9.67
C ASP A 369 -4.55 35.90 10.52
N THR A 370 -4.24 35.36 11.69
CA THR A 370 -5.21 34.94 12.72
C THR A 370 -5.14 35.90 13.90
N PRO A 371 -6.24 36.53 14.33
CA PRO A 371 -6.26 37.33 15.53
C PRO A 371 -6.12 36.42 16.76
N PHE A 372 -5.49 36.93 17.81
CA PHE A 372 -5.24 36.20 19.06
C PHE A 372 -5.46 37.12 20.25
N ALA A 373 -5.59 36.58 21.46
CA ALA A 373 -5.51 37.40 22.67
C ALA A 373 -4.15 37.19 23.34
N ILE A 374 -3.55 38.23 23.91
CA ILE A 374 -2.27 38.16 24.63
C ILE A 374 -2.41 38.75 26.03
N GLY A 375 -1.65 38.22 27.00
CA GLY A 375 -1.54 38.79 28.33
C GLY A 375 -1.24 40.28 28.29
N VAL A 376 -2.11 41.10 28.89
CA VAL A 376 -1.91 42.55 29.09
C VAL A 376 -0.65 42.82 29.91
N PHE A 377 -0.35 41.89 30.81
CA PHE A 377 0.80 41.85 31.70
C PHE A 377 1.59 40.56 31.49
N GLU A 378 2.83 40.53 31.97
CA GLU A 378 3.53 39.28 32.27
C GLU A 378 2.67 38.46 33.26
N ALA A 379 2.71 37.14 33.16
CA ALA A 379 2.04 36.26 34.11
C ALA A 379 2.65 36.45 35.51
N THR A 380 1.82 36.57 36.54
CA THR A 380 2.27 37.06 37.86
C THR A 380 2.68 35.95 38.81
N ARG A 381 3.35 36.31 39.91
CA ARG A 381 3.63 35.41 41.04
C ARG A 381 2.34 34.79 41.60
N ASP A 382 1.24 35.52 41.66
CA ASP A 382 -0.06 34.96 42.08
C ASP A 382 -0.60 33.93 41.08
N ASP A 383 -0.41 34.14 39.78
CA ASP A 383 -0.79 33.15 38.76
C ASP A 383 0.06 31.88 38.86
N TYR A 384 1.36 32.04 39.16
CA TYR A 384 2.25 30.90 39.43
C TYR A 384 1.85 30.14 40.70
N GLU A 385 1.47 30.84 41.77
CA GLU A 385 1.03 30.24 43.03
C GLU A 385 -0.24 29.40 42.84
N ARG A 386 -1.20 29.86 42.02
CA ARG A 386 -2.38 29.07 41.61
C ARG A 386 -1.96 27.80 40.86
N TYR A 387 -1.16 27.93 39.81
CA TYR A 387 -0.62 26.82 39.03
C TYR A 387 0.08 25.78 39.93
N ARG A 388 1.00 26.25 40.78
CA ARG A 388 1.80 25.42 41.68
C ARG A 388 0.93 24.63 42.64
N LYS A 389 -0.06 25.28 43.27
CA LYS A 389 -0.98 24.69 44.24
C LYS A 389 -1.84 23.58 43.61
N VAL A 390 -2.35 23.79 42.40
CA VAL A 390 -3.17 22.78 41.69
C VAL A 390 -2.32 21.61 41.19
N ARG A 391 -1.12 21.88 40.67
CA ARG A 391 -0.26 20.86 40.04
C ARG A 391 0.72 20.15 40.97
N GLY A 392 0.77 20.52 42.26
CA GLY A 392 1.69 19.94 43.24
C GLY A 392 3.16 20.20 42.94
N VAL A 393 3.48 21.26 42.19
CA VAL A 393 4.86 21.60 41.81
C VAL A 393 5.61 22.11 43.05
N PRO A 394 6.88 21.73 43.28
CA PRO A 394 7.66 22.27 44.39
C PRO A 394 7.82 23.78 44.34
N VAL A 395 8.05 24.38 45.51
CA VAL A 395 8.29 25.82 45.69
C VAL A 395 9.54 26.26 44.90
N ALA A 396 9.36 26.94 43.77
CA ALA A 396 10.47 27.59 43.08
C ALA A 396 11.04 28.76 43.89
N VAL A 397 12.36 28.95 43.78
CA VAL A 397 13.15 29.92 44.58
C VAL A 397 12.66 31.38 44.42
N SER A 398 11.91 31.71 43.36
CA SER A 398 11.29 33.03 43.17
C SER A 398 10.32 33.42 44.28
N THR A 399 9.73 32.44 44.96
CA THR A 399 8.77 32.69 46.05
C THR A 399 9.42 32.81 47.43
N ALA A 400 10.74 32.57 47.52
CA ALA A 400 11.56 32.83 48.71
C ALA A 400 12.05 34.28 48.83
N LEU A 401 11.79 35.13 47.81
CA LEU A 401 12.03 36.57 47.88
C LEU A 401 11.14 37.21 48.96
N ARG A 402 11.79 37.92 49.88
CA ARG A 402 11.16 38.74 50.92
C ARG A 402 10.76 40.11 50.34
N PRO A 403 9.86 40.88 50.98
CA PRO A 403 9.62 42.28 50.62
C PRO A 403 10.91 43.12 50.62
N GLU A 404 11.83 42.80 51.54
CA GLU A 404 13.18 43.36 51.62
C GLU A 404 14.03 43.18 50.34
N ASP A 405 13.80 42.11 49.57
CA ASP A 405 14.58 41.81 48.35
C ASP A 405 14.12 42.59 47.10
N THR A 406 13.00 43.33 47.21
CA THR A 406 12.30 43.98 46.09
C THR A 406 12.19 45.50 46.26
N GLY A 407 12.57 46.06 47.41
CA GLY A 407 12.53 47.52 47.69
C GLY A 407 11.12 48.16 47.68
N SER A 408 10.07 47.36 47.47
CA SER A 408 8.71 47.84 47.20
C SER A 408 7.74 47.47 48.33
N PRO A 409 6.86 48.39 48.77
CA PRO A 409 5.79 48.08 49.73
C PRO A 409 4.60 47.34 49.11
N GLU A 410 4.60 47.11 47.79
CA GLU A 410 3.50 46.50 47.05
C GLU A 410 3.36 44.98 47.32
N PRO A 411 2.16 44.39 47.15
CA PRO A 411 1.96 42.95 47.29
C PRO A 411 2.81 42.16 46.28
N LEU A 412 3.73 41.32 46.80
CA LEU A 412 4.63 40.46 46.02
C LEU A 412 3.93 39.61 44.95
N GLY A 413 2.63 39.32 45.12
CA GLY A 413 1.79 38.60 44.16
C GLY A 413 1.70 39.24 42.77
N ARG A 414 1.85 40.58 42.68
CA ARG A 414 1.82 41.34 41.41
C ARG A 414 3.16 41.41 40.67
N LEU A 415 4.25 40.88 41.23
CA LEU A 415 5.52 40.78 40.52
C LEU A 415 5.43 39.73 39.40
N PRO A 416 6.22 39.85 38.31
CA PRO A 416 6.27 38.84 37.26
C PRO A 416 6.74 37.48 37.79
N MET A 417 6.12 36.42 37.30
CA MET A 417 6.57 35.05 37.47
C MET A 417 7.91 34.86 36.75
N SER A 418 8.97 34.58 37.51
CA SER A 418 10.31 34.36 36.97
C SER A 418 10.97 33.07 37.49
N ARG A 419 12.18 32.78 37.00
CA ARG A 419 13.02 31.60 37.32
C ARG A 419 12.52 30.27 36.75
N LEU A 420 11.54 30.29 35.85
CA LEU A 420 11.14 29.12 35.08
C LEU A 420 12.02 28.96 33.83
N GLY A 421 12.42 27.73 33.53
CA GLY A 421 12.87 27.36 32.19
C GLY A 421 11.70 27.34 31.20
N TRP A 422 12.01 27.28 29.91
CA TRP A 422 11.01 27.30 28.84
C TRP A 422 9.95 26.20 28.99
N GLU A 423 10.35 24.99 29.37
CA GLU A 423 9.46 23.85 29.61
C GLU A 423 8.48 24.13 30.77
N GLY A 424 8.91 24.89 31.78
CA GLY A 424 8.05 25.33 32.89
C GLY A 424 7.05 26.41 32.46
N ALA A 425 7.46 27.31 31.56
CA ALA A 425 6.59 28.32 30.96
C ALA A 425 5.52 27.68 30.06
N VAL A 426 5.89 26.66 29.27
CA VAL A 426 4.95 25.84 28.49
C VAL A 426 4.00 25.07 29.40
N ALA A 427 4.50 24.39 30.44
CA ALA A 427 3.65 23.64 31.37
C ALA A 427 2.62 24.51 32.12
N TYR A 428 2.94 25.78 32.38
CA TYR A 428 2.01 26.77 32.90
C TYR A 428 0.90 27.13 31.88
N ALA A 429 1.27 27.35 30.60
CA ALA A 429 0.30 27.64 29.54
C ALA A 429 -0.59 26.42 29.19
N ASP A 430 -0.04 25.21 29.24
CA ASP A 430 -0.79 23.95 29.11
C ASP A 430 -1.78 23.77 30.28
N TRP A 431 -1.39 24.13 31.50
CA TRP A 431 -2.30 24.14 32.64
C TRP A 431 -3.42 25.16 32.48
N LEU A 432 -3.13 26.41 32.10
CA LEU A 432 -4.16 27.40 31.78
C LEU A 432 -5.13 26.86 30.70
N SER A 433 -4.62 26.12 29.72
CA SER A 433 -5.48 25.49 28.72
C SER A 433 -6.43 24.45 29.32
N SER A 434 -5.92 23.61 30.23
CA SER A 434 -6.75 22.63 30.93
C SER A 434 -7.79 23.24 31.88
N GLU A 435 -7.48 24.39 32.49
CA GLU A 435 -8.39 25.08 33.43
C GLU A 435 -9.50 25.87 32.74
N THR A 436 -9.25 26.37 31.52
CA THR A 436 -10.16 27.28 30.80
C THR A 436 -10.91 26.61 29.66
N GLY A 437 -10.44 25.47 29.16
CA GLY A 437 -10.95 24.86 27.93
C GLY A 437 -10.56 25.62 26.65
N HIS A 438 -9.80 26.70 26.75
CA HIS A 438 -9.27 27.47 25.63
C HIS A 438 -7.79 27.17 25.42
N ARG A 439 -7.26 27.35 24.20
CA ARG A 439 -5.85 27.08 23.93
C ARG A 439 -4.98 28.27 24.35
N TYR A 440 -4.32 28.14 25.50
CA TYR A 440 -3.23 28.99 25.96
C TYR A 440 -1.88 28.41 25.54
N ARG A 441 -0.92 29.28 25.23
CA ARG A 441 0.43 28.94 24.77
C ARG A 441 1.39 30.10 25.01
N LEU A 442 2.68 29.89 24.78
CA LEU A 442 3.61 31.00 24.61
C LEU A 442 3.33 31.71 23.26
N PRO A 443 3.55 33.04 23.16
CA PRO A 443 3.58 33.73 21.88
C PRO A 443 4.66 33.12 20.97
N SER A 444 4.45 33.15 19.65
CA SER A 444 5.61 33.09 18.75
C SER A 444 6.41 34.38 18.84
N GLU A 445 7.67 34.35 18.42
CA GLU A 445 8.49 35.56 18.36
C GLU A 445 7.88 36.62 17.43
N ALA A 446 7.26 36.18 16.34
CA ALA A 446 6.54 37.04 15.40
C ALA A 446 5.33 37.74 16.05
N GLU A 447 4.54 37.02 16.85
CA GLU A 447 3.43 37.59 17.61
C GLU A 447 3.93 38.55 18.70
N TRP A 448 5.01 38.17 19.39
CA TRP A 448 5.63 38.98 20.43
C TRP A 448 6.11 40.32 19.88
N GLU A 449 6.90 40.33 18.79
CA GLU A 449 7.42 41.57 18.22
C GLU A 449 6.31 42.44 17.60
N TYR A 450 5.29 41.82 17.01
CA TYR A 450 4.11 42.54 16.52
C TYR A 450 3.42 43.31 17.66
N VAL A 451 3.25 42.66 18.82
CA VAL A 451 2.68 43.27 20.01
C VAL A 451 3.61 44.32 20.58
N ALA A 452 4.91 44.05 20.75
CA ALA A 452 5.88 45.00 21.27
C ALA A 452 5.94 46.30 20.47
N ARG A 453 5.83 46.21 19.14
CA ARG A 453 5.78 47.37 18.24
C ARG A 453 4.45 48.11 18.30
N ALA A 454 3.33 47.41 18.40
CA ALA A 454 1.97 47.98 18.40
C ALA A 454 1.71 49.03 17.28
N GLY A 455 2.30 48.81 16.10
CA GLY A 455 2.23 49.73 14.95
C GLY A 455 3.43 50.68 14.79
N SER A 456 4.31 50.80 15.78
CA SER A 456 5.58 51.54 15.67
C SER A 456 6.58 50.84 14.74
N ALA A 457 7.28 51.63 13.92
CA ALA A 457 8.45 51.18 13.15
C ALA A 457 9.78 51.37 13.90
N GLY A 458 9.77 52.03 15.07
CA GLY A 458 10.96 52.34 15.87
C GLY A 458 11.56 51.14 16.60
N ARG A 459 12.68 51.37 17.29
CA ARG A 459 13.29 50.40 18.23
C ARG A 459 12.43 50.25 19.49
N HIS A 460 11.81 51.34 19.95
CA HIS A 460 10.85 51.36 21.04
C HIS A 460 9.46 51.80 20.52
N TYR A 461 8.39 51.38 21.20
CA TYR A 461 7.03 51.79 20.81
C TYR A 461 6.74 53.27 21.12
N PHE A 462 7.50 53.86 22.05
CA PHE A 462 7.36 55.24 22.53
C PHE A 462 8.27 56.25 21.82
N GLY A 463 8.97 55.85 20.74
CA GLY A 463 9.81 56.74 19.94
C GLY A 463 11.31 56.53 20.18
N THR A 464 12.07 57.62 20.13
CA THR A 464 13.56 57.61 20.22
C THR A 464 14.12 58.52 21.32
N ASP A 465 13.26 59.12 22.15
CA ASP A 465 13.69 59.94 23.27
C ASP A 465 14.15 59.03 24.42
N ALA A 466 15.43 59.11 24.79
CA ALA A 466 15.99 58.33 25.88
C ALA A 466 15.45 58.78 27.25
N GLY A 467 15.03 60.05 27.38
CA GLY A 467 14.55 60.63 28.64
C GLY A 467 13.20 60.07 29.11
N VAL A 468 12.44 59.42 28.22
CA VAL A 468 11.13 58.82 28.58
C VAL A 468 11.22 57.31 28.88
N VAL A 469 12.37 56.65 28.69
CA VAL A 469 12.50 55.18 28.82
C VAL A 469 11.96 54.67 30.16
N CYS A 470 12.35 55.31 31.27
CA CYS A 470 11.92 54.94 32.62
C CYS A 470 10.40 55.13 32.90
N ALA A 471 9.66 55.85 32.04
CA ALA A 471 8.19 55.95 32.12
C ALA A 471 7.47 54.84 31.34
N HIS A 472 8.22 54.05 30.56
CA HIS A 472 7.73 53.07 29.59
C HIS A 472 8.28 51.65 29.78
N ALA A 473 9.37 51.48 30.54
CA ALA A 473 10.06 50.23 30.79
C ALA A 473 10.83 50.27 32.12
N ASN A 474 10.97 49.10 32.77
CA ASN A 474 11.89 48.85 33.89
C ASN A 474 13.21 48.30 33.34
N VAL A 475 14.30 49.03 33.49
CA VAL A 475 15.60 48.74 32.86
C VAL A 475 16.74 49.12 33.79
N ALA A 476 17.97 48.74 33.46
CA ALA A 476 19.12 49.25 34.18
C ALA A 476 19.18 50.78 34.03
N ASP A 477 18.93 51.48 35.14
CA ASP A 477 18.77 52.93 35.26
C ASP A 477 19.95 53.58 36.02
N ALA A 478 19.83 54.86 36.38
CA ALA A 478 20.86 55.56 37.14
C ALA A 478 21.12 54.94 38.54
N THR A 479 20.09 54.38 39.19
CA THR A 479 20.22 53.72 40.51
C THR A 479 20.94 52.39 40.37
N TYR A 480 20.65 51.65 39.29
CA TYR A 480 21.36 50.42 38.93
C TYR A 480 22.85 50.70 38.68
N ALA A 481 23.17 51.78 37.96
CA ALA A 481 24.57 52.17 37.71
C ALA A 481 25.32 52.57 38.98
N GLU A 482 24.69 53.28 39.93
CA GLU A 482 25.30 53.60 41.22
C GLU A 482 25.66 52.32 42.00
N ARG A 483 24.73 51.35 42.06
CA ARG A 483 24.92 50.10 42.82
C ARG A 483 25.88 49.11 42.15
N TYR A 484 25.78 48.94 40.83
CA TYR A 484 26.43 47.86 40.10
C TYR A 484 27.53 48.31 39.12
N ARG A 485 27.73 49.62 38.94
CA ARG A 485 28.74 50.21 38.03
C ARG A 485 28.62 49.75 36.56
N LYS A 486 27.40 49.42 36.10
CA LYS A 486 27.11 49.08 34.70
C LYS A 486 27.09 50.37 33.84
N PRO A 487 27.86 50.46 32.74
CA PRO A 487 27.75 51.56 31.78
C PRO A 487 26.57 51.33 30.81
N GLY A 488 26.10 52.39 30.14
CA GLY A 488 25.04 52.30 29.13
C GLY A 488 23.63 52.10 29.71
N VAL A 489 23.42 52.48 30.97
CA VAL A 489 22.10 52.54 31.62
C VAL A 489 21.24 53.69 31.09
N ALA A 490 19.95 53.69 31.42
CA ALA A 490 19.10 54.85 31.21
C ALA A 490 19.50 56.02 32.14
N GLU A 491 19.59 57.24 31.61
CA GLU A 491 19.89 58.47 32.37
C GLU A 491 18.64 59.03 33.09
N CYS A 492 17.86 58.15 33.71
CA CYS A 492 16.66 58.44 34.47
C CYS A 492 16.56 57.48 35.66
N SER A 493 15.46 57.53 36.42
CA SER A 493 15.11 56.41 37.30
C SER A 493 13.67 55.96 37.08
N ASP A 494 13.47 54.64 37.08
CA ASP A 494 12.18 53.97 36.87
C ASP A 494 11.49 53.56 38.19
N GLY A 495 12.13 53.85 39.32
CA GLY A 495 11.64 53.59 40.67
C GLY A 495 11.74 52.13 41.14
N ALA A 496 12.36 51.23 40.36
CA ALA A 496 12.46 49.81 40.67
C ALA A 496 13.90 49.28 40.54
N GLU A 497 14.56 48.99 41.67
CA GLU A 497 15.91 48.42 41.66
C GLU A 497 16.00 47.00 41.04
N ARG A 498 14.86 46.30 40.96
CA ARG A 498 14.69 44.96 40.39
C ARG A 498 13.31 44.85 39.75
N TRP A 499 12.63 43.71 39.87
CA TRP A 499 11.25 43.55 39.41
C TRP A 499 10.32 44.64 39.94
N ALA A 500 9.56 45.23 39.03
CA ALA A 500 8.42 46.06 39.34
C ALA A 500 7.13 45.21 39.36
N PRO A 501 6.08 45.64 40.08
CA PRO A 501 4.74 45.11 39.89
C PRO A 501 4.30 45.27 38.43
N VAL A 502 3.63 44.27 37.86
CA VAL A 502 3.17 44.36 36.46
C VAL A 502 2.15 45.49 36.29
N GLY A 503 2.28 46.24 35.20
CA GLY A 503 1.47 47.41 34.89
C GLY A 503 1.94 48.71 35.51
N SER A 504 3.15 48.77 36.06
CA SER A 504 3.74 50.01 36.61
C SER A 504 4.09 51.03 35.53
N TYR A 505 4.45 50.57 34.34
CA TYR A 505 4.86 51.43 33.22
C TYR A 505 3.74 51.62 32.20
N SER A 506 3.89 52.66 31.38
CA SER A 506 2.95 52.98 30.31
C SER A 506 2.70 51.79 29.38
N ALA A 507 1.47 51.67 28.87
CA ALA A 507 1.15 50.67 27.86
C ALA A 507 1.54 51.13 26.46
N ASN A 508 1.75 50.17 25.57
CA ASN A 508 1.81 50.43 24.12
C ASN A 508 0.39 50.66 23.52
N ALA A 509 0.31 50.93 22.22
CA ALA A 509 -0.95 51.23 21.53
C ALA A 509 -1.96 50.05 21.46
N PHE A 510 -1.54 48.81 21.77
CA PHE A 510 -2.46 47.67 21.95
C PHE A 510 -2.92 47.52 23.41
N GLY A 511 -2.50 48.42 24.30
CA GLY A 511 -2.81 48.36 25.72
C GLY A 511 -2.07 47.24 26.44
N VAL A 512 -0.88 46.85 25.98
CA VAL A 512 -0.01 45.86 26.64
C VAL A 512 1.08 46.61 27.41
N HIS A 513 1.28 46.23 28.67
CA HIS A 513 2.27 46.82 29.58
C HIS A 513 3.50 45.92 29.70
N ASP A 514 4.60 46.51 30.15
CA ASP A 514 5.85 45.81 30.51
C ASP A 514 6.42 44.94 29.37
N ILE A 515 6.10 45.28 28.12
CA ILE A 515 6.56 44.54 26.93
C ILE A 515 8.01 44.86 26.55
N LEU A 516 8.62 45.82 27.26
CA LEU A 516 10.04 46.16 27.21
C LEU A 516 10.49 46.34 28.66
N GLY A 517 11.60 45.71 29.04
CA GLY A 517 12.09 45.70 30.41
C GLY A 517 11.32 44.75 31.35
N ASN A 518 11.49 44.95 32.65
CA ASN A 518 10.99 44.10 33.76
C ASN A 518 11.53 42.66 33.72
N VAL A 519 11.01 41.74 32.90
CA VAL A 519 11.66 40.44 32.62
C VAL A 519 11.64 40.04 31.15
N GLU A 520 12.72 39.37 30.72
CA GLU A 520 12.80 38.73 29.41
C GLU A 520 11.68 37.69 29.27
N GLU A 521 10.93 37.73 28.18
CA GLU A 521 9.79 36.83 27.97
C GLU A 521 10.16 35.62 27.10
N TRP A 522 9.86 34.41 27.60
CA TRP A 522 9.96 33.19 26.81
C TRP A 522 8.94 33.16 25.67
N VAL A 523 9.43 33.01 24.43
CA VAL A 523 8.59 32.75 23.24
C VAL A 523 8.67 31.28 22.81
N ALA A 524 7.77 30.83 21.94
CA ALA A 524 7.71 29.44 21.47
C ALA A 524 8.89 29.04 20.56
N ASP A 525 9.55 30.00 19.92
CA ASP A 525 10.56 29.81 18.88
C ASP A 525 11.87 29.19 19.39
N CYS A 526 12.49 28.38 18.53
CA CYS A 526 13.86 27.90 18.74
C CYS A 526 14.87 28.96 18.29
N TRP A 527 15.99 29.06 19.00
CA TRP A 527 17.03 30.04 18.63
C TRP A 527 17.63 29.75 17.25
N HIS A 528 17.86 30.82 16.50
CA HIS A 528 18.61 30.84 15.25
C HIS A 528 19.34 32.17 15.14
N ASP A 529 20.57 32.13 14.64
CA ASP A 529 21.51 33.27 14.59
C ASP A 529 21.15 34.35 13.55
N ASP A 530 20.06 34.18 12.81
CA ASP A 530 19.47 35.15 11.89
C ASP A 530 17.98 34.83 11.62
N TYR A 531 17.29 35.68 10.84
CA TYR A 531 15.95 35.44 10.32
C TYR A 531 15.90 34.76 8.92
N THR A 532 17.02 34.29 8.38
CA THR A 532 17.07 33.61 7.07
C THR A 532 16.26 32.33 7.14
N GLY A 533 15.22 32.23 6.29
CA GLY A 533 14.30 31.09 6.28
C GLY A 533 13.27 31.06 7.42
N ALA A 534 13.09 32.14 8.20
CA ALA A 534 12.04 32.23 9.22
C ALA A 534 10.61 32.32 8.60
N PRO A 535 9.52 31.89 9.29
CA PRO A 535 8.27 31.42 8.64
C PRO A 535 7.35 32.39 7.87
N ALA A 536 7.74 33.66 7.68
CA ALA A 536 6.99 34.77 7.03
C ALA A 536 5.59 35.14 7.58
N ASP A 537 4.95 34.26 8.35
CA ASP A 537 3.72 34.51 9.10
C ASP A 537 3.95 34.39 10.62
N GLN A 538 2.87 34.37 11.40
CA GLN A 538 2.89 34.32 12.87
C GLN A 538 3.30 32.97 13.48
N ARG A 539 3.62 31.95 12.68
CA ARG A 539 4.05 30.64 13.22
C ARG A 539 5.44 30.75 13.85
N ALA A 540 5.60 30.06 14.99
CA ALA A 540 6.89 29.89 15.63
C ALA A 540 7.86 29.07 14.75
N ARG A 541 9.12 29.48 14.70
CA ARG A 541 10.23 28.79 14.04
C ARG A 541 10.63 27.56 14.86
N SER A 542 10.23 26.38 14.38
CA SER A 542 10.64 25.07 14.89
C SER A 542 11.87 24.52 14.16
N GLY A 543 12.73 23.76 14.83
CA GLY A 543 13.91 23.17 14.21
C GLY A 543 14.75 22.31 15.16
N ARG A 544 16.08 22.39 15.03
CA ARG A 544 17.01 21.86 16.04
C ARG A 544 17.13 22.88 17.17
N CYS A 545 16.54 22.58 18.32
CA CYS A 545 16.38 23.54 19.41
C CYS A 545 17.37 23.25 20.54
N THR A 546 18.54 23.90 20.51
CA THR A 546 19.55 23.85 21.60
C THR A 546 19.27 24.89 22.69
N ALA A 547 18.60 25.97 22.31
CA ALA A 547 18.10 27.05 23.16
C ALA A 547 16.80 27.61 22.58
N ARG A 548 16.10 28.41 23.39
CA ARG A 548 14.83 29.08 23.07
C ARG A 548 15.03 30.58 23.09
N VAL A 549 14.27 31.28 22.25
CA VAL A 549 14.35 32.73 22.12
C VAL A 549 13.74 33.42 23.35
N LEU A 550 14.34 34.55 23.74
CA LEU A 550 13.92 35.48 24.77
C LEU A 550 13.84 36.89 24.16
N ARG A 551 12.86 37.69 24.59
CA ARG A 551 12.59 39.05 24.07
C ARG A 551 12.26 40.04 25.18
N GLY A 552 12.36 41.34 24.90
CA GLY A 552 11.93 42.43 25.79
C GLY A 552 13.02 43.06 26.66
N GLY A 553 14.06 42.30 27.03
CA GLY A 553 15.00 42.72 28.08
C GLY A 553 14.39 42.61 29.48
N ALA A 554 15.12 43.00 30.52
CA ALA A 554 14.72 42.94 31.92
C ALA A 554 15.19 44.16 32.72
N TRP A 555 14.90 44.20 34.01
CA TRP A 555 15.37 45.22 34.97
C TRP A 555 16.90 45.40 35.03
N ASP A 556 17.70 44.46 34.54
CA ASP A 556 19.17 44.58 34.43
C ASP A 556 19.67 44.85 33.00
N SER A 557 18.77 44.99 32.02
CA SER A 557 19.08 45.29 30.61
C SER A 557 19.30 46.78 30.35
N THR A 558 20.17 47.14 29.41
CA THR A 558 20.29 48.53 28.91
C THR A 558 19.08 48.91 28.05
N PRO A 559 18.85 50.21 27.77
CA PRO A 559 17.84 50.65 26.80
C PRO A 559 18.03 50.10 25.38
N ASP A 560 19.25 49.68 25.00
CA ASP A 560 19.54 49.02 23.72
C ASP A 560 19.13 47.54 23.71
N GLU A 561 19.24 46.86 24.85
CA GLU A 561 18.78 45.49 25.10
C GLU A 561 17.24 45.44 25.29
N ALA A 562 16.64 46.50 25.84
CA ALA A 562 15.20 46.65 26.01
C ALA A 562 14.49 47.25 24.78
N THR A 563 14.64 46.63 23.61
CA THR A 563 14.01 47.07 22.35
C THR A 563 13.07 46.02 21.74
N ALA A 564 12.15 46.49 20.89
CA ALA A 564 11.20 45.63 20.20
C ALA A 564 11.89 44.58 19.32
N SER A 565 13.06 44.87 18.73
CA SER A 565 13.79 43.92 17.89
C SER A 565 14.84 43.08 18.62
N TYR A 566 15.39 43.53 19.76
CA TYR A 566 16.46 42.80 20.47
C TYR A 566 16.05 41.39 20.89
N ARG A 567 16.92 40.43 20.59
CA ARG A 567 16.72 39.01 20.84
C ARG A 567 17.88 38.47 21.66
N THR A 568 17.60 37.45 22.46
CA THR A 568 18.64 36.62 23.05
C THR A 568 18.10 35.21 23.24
N PHE A 569 18.89 34.32 23.85
CA PHE A 569 18.50 32.93 24.04
C PHE A 569 18.96 32.35 25.36
N SER A 570 18.22 31.35 25.82
CA SER A 570 18.71 30.44 26.85
C SER A 570 18.03 29.09 26.83
N ASN A 571 18.53 28.18 27.65
CA ASN A 571 17.92 26.90 27.99
C ASN A 571 17.72 26.74 29.51
N ARG A 572 17.82 27.85 30.27
CA ARG A 572 17.68 27.89 31.73
C ARG A 572 16.84 29.07 32.17
N GLY A 573 16.02 28.87 33.20
CA GLY A 573 15.37 29.98 33.91
C GLY A 573 16.39 30.82 34.68
N SER A 574 16.07 32.10 34.84
CA SER A 574 16.82 33.07 35.66
C SER A 574 15.83 34.00 36.37
N GLY A 575 16.31 34.82 37.31
CA GLY A 575 15.48 35.86 37.91
C GLY A 575 14.94 36.86 36.88
N THR A 576 15.68 37.09 35.80
CA THR A 576 15.38 38.04 34.74
C THR A 576 14.46 37.48 33.65
N ARG A 577 14.00 36.22 33.76
CA ARG A 577 13.19 35.54 32.72
C ARG A 577 11.83 35.13 33.23
N GLY A 578 10.80 35.63 32.58
CA GLY A 578 9.40 35.33 32.87
C GLY A 578 8.62 34.87 31.64
N VAL A 579 7.30 35.06 31.72
CA VAL A 579 6.33 34.44 30.81
C VAL A 579 5.19 35.39 30.52
N ARG A 580 4.87 35.57 29.25
CA ARG A 580 3.57 36.09 28.80
C ARG A 580 2.88 35.00 28.00
N VAL A 581 1.55 34.96 28.06
CA VAL A 581 0.75 33.92 27.37
C VAL A 581 -0.10 34.52 26.27
N VAL A 582 -0.25 33.75 25.19
CA VAL A 582 -1.22 33.95 24.12
C VAL A 582 -2.34 32.95 24.28
N ARG A 583 -3.56 33.36 23.98
CA ARG A 583 -4.79 32.56 23.92
C ARG A 583 -5.39 32.67 22.52
N ASP A 584 -5.56 31.54 21.86
CA ASP A 584 -6.18 31.48 20.53
C ASP A 584 -7.70 31.81 20.62
N LEU A 585 -8.31 32.20 19.49
CA LEU A 585 -9.69 32.73 19.37
C LEU A 585 -10.62 31.88 18.48
#